data_AF-A0A969X8C1-F1
#
_entry.id   AF-A0A969X8C1-F1
#
_cell.length_a   1.000
_cell.length_b   1.000
_cell.length_c   1.000
_cell.angle_alpha   90.00
_cell.angle_beta   90.00
_cell.angle_gamma   90.00
#
_symmetry.space_group_name_H-M   'P 1'
#
loop_
_entity.id
_entity.type
_entity.pdbx_description
1 polymer ?
#
loop_
_entity_poly.entity_id
_entity_poly.type
_entity_poly.pdbx_seq_one_letter_code
_entity_poly.pdbx_strand_id
1 'polypeptide(L)' 'LGACLGCPVTLKNENGDYYYRQVCRDGPVFDAQEVFFDGC' A
#
# COMPACT_ATOMS: atom_id res chain seq x y z
N LEU A 1 -12.13 -8.25 9.21
CA LEU A 1 -10.82 -7.57 9.02
C LEU A 1 -10.88 -6.72 7.75
N GLY A 2 -10.41 -5.47 7.76
CA GLY A 2 -10.43 -4.55 6.60
C GLY A 2 -11.43 -3.38 6.65
N ALA A 3 -12.27 -3.31 7.68
CA ALA A 3 -13.27 -2.23 7.82
C ALA A 3 -12.69 -0.93 8.41
N CYS A 4 -11.53 -1.01 9.06
CA CYS A 4 -10.95 0.10 9.80
C CYS A 4 -10.21 1.09 8.90
N LEU A 5 -9.82 0.67 7.68
CA LEU A 5 -8.95 1.44 6.77
C LEU A 5 -7.68 2.01 7.43
N GLY A 6 -7.28 1.49 8.59
CA GLY A 6 -6.21 2.06 9.42
C GLY A 6 -4.79 1.67 9.01
N CYS A 7 -4.66 0.79 8.02
CA CYS A 7 -3.38 0.39 7.44
C CYS A 7 -3.41 0.45 5.89
N PRO A 8 -3.79 1.60 5.29
CA PRO A 8 -3.69 1.76 3.85
C PRO A 8 -2.21 1.99 3.50
N VAL A 9 -1.68 1.17 2.62
CA VAL A 9 -0.34 1.32 2.04
C VAL A 9 -0.53 1.88 0.64
N THR A 10 0.12 3.01 0.39
CA THR A 10 0.16 3.62 -0.95
C THR A 10 1.22 2.89 -1.75
N LEU A 11 0.80 2.33 -2.88
CA LEU A 11 1.68 1.64 -3.81
C LEU A 11 1.62 2.35 -5.16
N LYS A 12 2.72 2.29 -5.90
CA LYS A 12 2.87 2.87 -7.21
C LYS A 12 3.18 1.77 -8.21
N ASN A 13 2.33 1.64 -9.23
CA ASN A 13 2.58 0.71 -10.34
C ASN A 13 3.63 1.28 -11.28
N GLU A 14 4.21 0.42 -12.12
CA GLU A 14 5.18 0.80 -13.16
C GLU A 14 4.64 1.86 -14.14
N ASN A 15 3.32 1.91 -14.35
CA ASN A 15 2.64 2.91 -15.18
C ASN A 15 2.57 4.31 -14.52
N GLY A 16 3.00 4.44 -13.27
CA GLY A 16 2.97 5.68 -12.50
C GLY A 16 1.67 5.93 -11.72
N ASP A 17 0.71 5.00 -11.79
CA ASP A 17 -0.54 5.08 -11.04
C ASP A 17 -0.36 4.73 -9.57
N TYR A 18 -0.94 5.55 -8.70
CA TYR A 18 -1.01 5.28 -7.26
C TYR A 18 -2.28 4.52 -6.91
N TYR A 19 -2.15 3.45 -6.15
CA TYR A 19 -3.27 2.67 -5.64
C TYR A 19 -3.05 2.34 -4.17
N TYR A 20 -4.16 2.15 -3.45
CA TYR A 20 -4.13 1.89 -2.01
C TYR A 20 -4.47 0.43 -1.76
N ARG A 21 -3.59 -0.30 -1.07
CA ARG A 21 -3.88 -1.64 -0.56
C ARG A 21 -3.95 -1.65 0.95
N GLN A 22 -4.73 -2.58 1.51
CA GLN A 22 -4.87 -2.72 2.97
C GLN A 22 -4.00 -3.89 3.46
N VAL A 23 -3.14 -3.64 4.45
CA VAL A 23 -2.30 -4.68 5.07
C VAL A 23 -3.13 -5.82 5.64
N CYS A 24 -4.25 -5.52 6.29
CA CYS A 24 -5.13 -6.55 6.85
C CYS A 24 -5.83 -7.44 5.81
N ARG A 25 -5.84 -7.04 4.54
CA ARG A 25 -6.53 -7.74 3.43
C ARG A 25 -5.55 -8.42 2.48
N ASP A 26 -4.50 -7.71 2.09
CA ASP A 26 -3.46 -8.19 1.16
C ASP A 26 -2.33 -8.93 1.89
N GLY A 27 -2.21 -8.73 3.20
CA GLY A 27 -1.13 -9.24 4.03
C GLY A 27 -0.07 -8.17 4.34
N PRO A 28 0.83 -8.44 5.28
CA PRO A 28 1.90 -7.50 5.68
C PRO A 28 3.08 -7.42 4.71
N VAL A 29 3.07 -8.19 3.62
CA VAL A 29 4.20 -8.31 2.70
C VAL A 29 3.86 -7.56 1.40
N PHE A 30 4.64 -6.53 1.10
CA PHE A 30 4.55 -5.73 -0.13
C PHE A 30 5.94 -5.60 -0.75
N ASP A 31 6.00 -5.40 -2.06
CA ASP A 31 7.26 -5.12 -2.73
C ASP A 31 7.73 -3.70 -2.37
N ALA A 32 8.92 -3.59 -1.79
CA ALA A 32 9.43 -2.31 -1.32
C ALA A 32 9.66 -1.28 -2.45
N GLN A 33 9.79 -1.73 -3.70
CA GLN A 33 9.93 -0.84 -4.85
C GLN A 33 8.59 -0.22 -5.28
N GLU A 34 7.48 -0.88 -4.99
CA GLU A 34 6.14 -0.37 -5.25
C GLU A 34 5.64 0.52 -4.10
N VAL A 35 6.14 0.34 -2.88
CA VAL A 35 5.67 1.09 -1.71
C VAL A 35 6.14 2.55 -1.76
N PHE A 36 5.17 3.46 -1.76
CA PHE A 36 5.43 4.89 -1.64
C PHE A 36 5.51 5.28 -0.16
N PHE A 37 6.72 5.60 0.31
CA PHE A 37 6.95 6.10 1.67
C PHE A 37 6.87 7.63 1.70
N ASP A 38 5.77 8.15 2.24
CA ASP A 38 5.56 9.59 2.52
C ASP A 38 6.36 10.01 3.77
N GLY A 39 7.69 9.93 3.68
CA GLY A 39 8.60 10.16 4.79
C GLY A 39 9.81 10.97 4.38
N CYS A 40 9.60 12.18 3.83
CA CYS A 40 10.61 13.21 3.67
C CYS A 40 9.95 14.60 3.55
#